data_AF-A0A2H5WLZ8-F1
#
_entry.id   AF-A0A2H5WLZ8-F1
#
_cell.length_a   1.000
_cell.length_b   1.000
_cell.length_c   1.000
_cell.angle_alpha   90.00
_cell.angle_beta   90.00
_cell.angle_gamma   90.00
#
_symmetry.space_group_name_H-M   'P 1'
#
loop_
_entity.id
_entity.type
_entity.pdbx_description
1 polymer ?
#
loop_
_entity_poly.entity_id
_entity_poly.type
_entity_poly.pdbx_seq_one_letter_code
_entity_poly.pdbx_strand_id
1 'polypeptide(L)'
;MKPLDALKRYKDQDGFTIEELVAVANSLLEQWAPVQPRYKVVPFPDVRTVRFYTAHRLIDPPTRRRGNRVLYDYHHLLQLIALKTLQAQYIPLRAVRRMMEGKSVEELEELIQTVLESRSDIGLATKMGDAARALVREQAAVYAAPRAEEDSPYPRPHEMHEFHLTPWAVLKVDPNAARNAGVTEINRVSDLVRLSLLKAYVESEETTKSETTTPQKRSR
;
A
#
# COMPACT_ATOMS: atom_id res chain seq x y z
N MET A 1 8.06 14.77 -27.56
CA MET A 1 6.97 15.16 -28.48
C MET A 1 5.76 15.49 -27.61
N LYS A 2 5.04 16.59 -27.82
CA LYS A 2 3.82 16.83 -27.02
C LYS A 2 2.82 15.72 -27.35
N PRO A 3 2.14 15.13 -26.36
CA PRO A 3 1.20 14.02 -26.59
C PRO A 3 0.11 14.38 -27.62
N LEU A 4 -0.34 15.64 -27.59
CA LEU A 4 -1.30 16.19 -28.57
C LEU A 4 -0.81 16.16 -30.03
N ASP A 5 0.49 16.34 -30.29
CA ASP A 5 1.00 16.36 -31.67
C ASP A 5 0.89 14.98 -32.34
N ALA A 6 0.92 13.91 -31.54
CA ALA A 6 0.68 12.56 -32.03
C ALA A 6 -0.79 12.32 -32.37
N LEU A 7 -1.73 12.88 -31.57
CA LEU A 7 -3.16 12.78 -31.82
C LEU A 7 -3.56 13.50 -33.10
N LYS A 8 -3.05 14.72 -33.29
CA LYS A 8 -3.39 15.55 -34.47
C LYS A 8 -3.05 14.89 -35.81
N ARG A 9 -2.09 13.96 -35.85
CA ARG A 9 -1.77 13.17 -37.06
C ARG A 9 -2.89 12.24 -37.50
N TYR A 10 -3.79 11.89 -36.59
CA TYR A 10 -4.94 11.03 -36.85
C TYR A 10 -6.21 11.82 -37.20
N LYS A 11 -6.17 13.16 -37.17
CA LYS A 11 -7.30 14.03 -37.49
C LYS A 11 -7.76 13.89 -38.95
N ASP A 12 -6.82 13.67 -39.86
CA ASP A 12 -7.06 13.63 -41.31
C ASP A 12 -7.34 12.21 -41.86
N GLN A 13 -7.46 11.19 -41.00
CA GLN A 13 -7.75 9.82 -41.45
C GLN A 13 -9.24 9.59 -41.70
N ASP A 14 -9.56 8.81 -42.73
CA ASP A 14 -10.92 8.52 -43.21
C ASP A 14 -11.82 7.70 -42.25
N GLY A 15 -11.29 7.34 -41.08
CA GLY A 15 -11.97 6.58 -40.03
C GLY A 15 -11.32 5.21 -39.76
N PHE A 16 -11.49 4.73 -38.53
CA PHE A 16 -10.90 3.52 -38.00
C PHE A 16 -11.93 2.40 -37.90
N THR A 17 -11.58 1.18 -38.22
CA THR A 17 -12.32 0.01 -37.72
C THR A 17 -12.16 -0.11 -36.21
N ILE A 18 -13.01 -0.90 -35.55
CA ILE A 18 -12.92 -1.09 -34.09
C ILE A 18 -11.56 -1.66 -33.64
N GLU A 19 -10.97 -2.52 -34.47
CA GLU A 19 -9.67 -3.14 -34.23
C GLU A 19 -8.53 -2.13 -34.36
N GLU A 20 -8.55 -1.32 -35.43
CA GLU A 20 -7.58 -0.25 -35.65
C GLU A 20 -7.69 0.84 -34.58
N LEU A 21 -8.91 1.23 -34.19
CA LEU A 21 -9.16 2.19 -33.12
C LEU A 21 -8.52 1.73 -31.81
N VAL A 22 -8.71 0.46 -31.47
CA VAL A 22 -8.11 -0.15 -30.28
C VAL A 22 -6.59 -0.19 -30.38
N ALA A 23 -6.04 -0.61 -31.53
CA ALA A 23 -4.60 -0.67 -31.73
C ALA A 23 -3.93 0.70 -31.59
N VAL A 24 -4.48 1.74 -32.23
CA VAL A 24 -3.98 3.12 -32.14
C VAL A 24 -4.14 3.67 -30.72
N ALA A 25 -5.28 3.44 -30.08
CA ALA A 25 -5.48 3.86 -28.70
C ALA A 25 -4.47 3.18 -27.75
N ASN A 26 -4.22 1.89 -27.94
CA ASN A 26 -3.25 1.15 -27.12
C ASN A 26 -1.83 1.67 -27.33
N SER A 27 -1.39 1.90 -28.56
CA SER A 27 -0.04 2.40 -28.82
C SER A 27 0.21 3.78 -28.22
N LEU A 28 -0.82 4.64 -28.20
CA LEU A 28 -0.75 5.97 -27.57
C LEU A 28 -0.82 5.87 -26.04
N LEU A 29 -1.68 4.99 -25.51
CA LEU A 29 -1.81 4.76 -24.07
C LEU A 29 -0.57 4.06 -23.49
N GLU A 30 0.13 3.20 -24.22
CA GLU A 30 1.41 2.63 -23.76
C GLU A 30 2.47 3.71 -23.55
N GLN A 31 2.50 4.72 -24.44
CA GLN A 31 3.45 5.82 -24.33
C GLN A 31 3.07 6.80 -23.22
N TRP A 32 1.78 6.94 -22.91
CA TRP A 32 1.30 7.98 -22.01
C TRP A 32 0.83 7.47 -20.66
N ALA A 33 0.45 6.20 -20.51
CA ALA A 33 -0.13 5.63 -19.30
C ALA A 33 0.71 4.46 -18.77
N PRO A 34 1.19 4.51 -17.52
CA PRO A 34 1.69 3.33 -16.82
C PRO A 34 0.49 2.46 -16.47
N VAL A 35 0.69 1.16 -16.61
CA VAL A 35 -0.25 0.08 -16.29
C VAL A 35 -0.89 0.33 -14.92
N GLN A 36 -2.22 0.47 -14.88
CA GLN A 36 -2.92 0.55 -13.61
C GLN A 36 -2.72 -0.76 -12.81
N PRO A 37 -2.26 -0.71 -11.55
CA PRO A 37 -2.13 -1.90 -10.70
C PRO A 37 -3.48 -2.29 -10.07
N ARG A 38 -4.61 -2.01 -10.74
CA ARG A 38 -5.93 -2.33 -10.21
C ARG A 38 -6.34 -3.70 -10.76
N TYR A 39 -6.33 -4.71 -9.89
CA TYR A 39 -6.57 -6.15 -10.14
C TYR A 39 -7.83 -6.54 -10.95
N LYS A 40 -8.67 -5.60 -11.39
CA LYS A 40 -9.91 -5.85 -12.16
C LYS A 40 -10.11 -4.96 -13.39
N VAL A 41 -9.18 -4.08 -13.73
CA VAL A 41 -9.31 -3.22 -14.92
C VAL A 41 -8.27 -3.64 -15.94
N VAL A 42 -8.74 -4.12 -17.09
CA VAL A 42 -7.84 -4.49 -18.20
C VAL A 42 -7.02 -3.25 -18.56
N PRO A 43 -5.68 -3.33 -18.52
CA PRO A 43 -4.80 -2.17 -18.67
C PRO A 43 -4.93 -1.53 -20.05
N PHE A 44 -5.26 -2.34 -21.06
CA PHE A 44 -5.46 -1.91 -22.44
C PHE A 44 -6.90 -2.14 -22.88
N PRO A 45 -7.56 -1.17 -23.54
CA PRO A 45 -8.82 -1.45 -24.22
C PRO A 45 -8.66 -2.61 -25.22
N ASP A 46 -9.72 -3.43 -25.29
CA ASP A 46 -9.91 -4.48 -26.28
C ASP A 46 -11.27 -4.23 -26.96
N VAL A 47 -11.54 -4.88 -28.09
CA VAL A 47 -12.76 -4.76 -28.89
C VAL A 47 -14.02 -4.92 -28.01
N ARG A 48 -14.00 -5.85 -27.04
CA ARG A 48 -15.12 -6.05 -26.09
C ARG A 48 -15.36 -4.83 -25.22
N THR A 49 -14.30 -4.17 -24.79
CA THR A 49 -14.35 -2.96 -23.94
C THR A 49 -14.93 -1.79 -24.72
N VAL A 50 -14.51 -1.59 -25.98
CA VAL A 50 -15.08 -0.55 -26.85
C VAL A 50 -16.56 -0.80 -27.12
N ARG A 51 -16.96 -2.04 -27.44
CA ARG A 51 -18.37 -2.40 -27.62
C ARG A 51 -19.20 -2.14 -26.35
N PHE A 52 -18.66 -2.47 -25.19
CA PHE A 52 -19.31 -2.17 -23.90
C PHE A 52 -19.49 -0.65 -23.72
N TYR A 53 -18.47 0.16 -24.01
CA TYR A 53 -18.55 1.61 -23.92
C TYR A 53 -19.55 2.23 -24.91
N THR A 54 -19.59 1.76 -26.15
CA THR A 54 -20.60 2.20 -27.13
C THR A 54 -22.01 1.79 -26.67
N ALA A 55 -22.21 0.55 -26.23
CA ALA A 55 -23.52 0.06 -25.76
C ALA A 55 -24.03 0.86 -24.55
N HIS A 56 -23.13 1.29 -23.67
CA HIS A 56 -23.47 2.10 -22.51
C HIS A 56 -23.49 3.60 -22.82
N ARG A 57 -23.30 4.06 -24.07
CA ARG A 57 -23.21 5.49 -24.45
C ARG A 57 -22.12 6.28 -23.69
N LEU A 58 -21.02 5.63 -23.35
CA LEU A 58 -19.84 6.29 -22.81
C LEU A 58 -18.96 6.89 -23.91
N ILE A 59 -19.10 6.33 -25.12
CA ILE A 59 -18.53 6.80 -26.37
C ILE A 59 -19.71 6.93 -27.34
N ASP A 60 -19.63 7.89 -28.23
CA ASP A 60 -20.67 8.13 -29.22
C ASP A 60 -20.85 6.94 -30.17
N PRO A 61 -22.05 6.78 -30.75
CA PRO A 61 -22.27 5.75 -31.75
C PRO A 61 -21.45 6.07 -33.00
N PRO A 62 -20.93 5.04 -33.67
CA PRO A 62 -20.05 5.21 -34.81
C PRO A 62 -20.73 5.95 -35.97
N THR A 63 -20.00 6.89 -36.56
CA THR A 63 -20.52 7.85 -37.54
C THR A 63 -20.82 7.23 -38.89
N ARG A 64 -20.00 6.26 -39.34
CA ARG A 64 -20.04 5.77 -40.73
C ARG A 64 -20.04 4.25 -40.78
N ARG A 65 -20.67 3.71 -41.83
CA ARG A 65 -20.61 2.28 -42.17
C ARG A 65 -20.04 2.12 -43.57
N ARG A 66 -19.12 1.19 -43.72
CA ARG A 66 -18.55 0.78 -45.02
C ARG A 66 -18.84 -0.70 -45.20
N GLY A 67 -19.91 -1.01 -45.94
CA GLY A 67 -20.42 -2.38 -46.09
C GLY A 67 -20.86 -2.97 -44.75
N ASN A 68 -20.30 -4.13 -44.38
CA ASN A 68 -20.58 -4.79 -43.10
C ASN A 68 -19.72 -4.25 -41.93
N ARG A 69 -18.80 -3.32 -42.19
CA ARG A 69 -17.91 -2.77 -41.16
C ARG A 69 -18.37 -1.39 -40.74
N VAL A 70 -18.14 -1.12 -39.46
CA VAL A 70 -18.51 0.13 -38.80
C VAL A 70 -17.22 0.92 -38.56
N LEU A 71 -17.24 2.21 -38.90
CA LEU A 71 -16.09 3.10 -38.84
C LEU A 71 -16.27 4.14 -37.74
N TYR A 72 -15.17 4.41 -37.05
CA TYR A 72 -15.04 5.34 -35.94
C TYR A 72 -14.14 6.50 -36.37
N ASP A 73 -14.59 7.73 -36.20
CA ASP A 73 -13.79 8.92 -36.54
C ASP A 73 -12.81 9.30 -35.43
N TYR A 74 -11.97 10.31 -35.68
CA TYR A 74 -11.00 10.86 -34.73
C TYR A 74 -11.62 11.26 -33.37
N HIS A 75 -12.87 11.76 -33.38
CA HIS A 75 -13.59 12.10 -32.15
C HIS A 75 -13.77 10.88 -31.22
N HIS A 76 -14.02 9.70 -31.77
CA HIS A 76 -14.16 8.46 -31.00
C HIS A 76 -12.82 8.02 -30.38
N LEU A 77 -11.71 8.26 -31.10
CA LEU A 77 -10.37 8.00 -30.59
C LEU A 77 -10.08 8.88 -29.38
N LEU A 78 -10.39 10.18 -29.48
CA LEU A 78 -10.25 11.11 -28.35
C LEU A 78 -11.12 10.73 -27.17
N GLN A 79 -12.38 10.34 -27.40
CA GLN A 79 -13.26 9.87 -26.34
C GLN A 79 -12.70 8.63 -25.63
N LEU A 80 -12.20 7.65 -26.38
CA LEU A 80 -11.61 6.44 -25.81
C LEU A 80 -10.37 6.74 -24.96
N ILE A 81 -9.50 7.64 -25.44
CA ILE A 81 -8.28 8.05 -24.73
C ILE A 81 -8.66 8.85 -23.48
N ALA A 82 -9.52 9.86 -23.59
CA ALA A 82 -10.00 10.67 -22.47
C ALA A 82 -10.64 9.80 -21.37
N LEU A 83 -11.48 8.84 -21.76
CA LEU A 83 -12.11 7.93 -20.81
C LEU A 83 -11.06 7.09 -20.06
N LYS A 84 -10.05 6.59 -20.76
CA LYS A 84 -8.99 5.77 -20.16
C LYS A 84 -8.04 6.59 -19.28
N THR A 85 -7.69 7.80 -19.68
CA THR A 85 -6.84 8.70 -18.88
C THR A 85 -7.56 9.16 -17.60
N LEU A 86 -8.84 9.50 -17.68
CA LEU A 86 -9.65 9.83 -16.50
C LEU A 86 -9.87 8.61 -15.58
N GLN A 87 -10.07 7.41 -16.15
CA GLN A 87 -10.11 6.17 -15.37
C GLN A 87 -8.79 5.91 -14.63
N ALA A 88 -7.65 6.31 -15.20
CA ALA A 88 -6.34 6.23 -14.55
C ALA A 88 -6.19 7.15 -13.33
N GLN A 89 -7.00 8.21 -13.25
CA GLN A 89 -7.07 9.10 -12.10
C GLN A 89 -8.10 8.67 -11.05
N TYR A 90 -8.57 7.42 -11.10
CA TYR A 90 -9.58 6.86 -10.18
C TYR A 90 -10.95 7.55 -10.26
N ILE A 91 -11.24 8.29 -11.33
CA ILE A 91 -12.53 8.96 -11.51
C ILE A 91 -13.60 7.90 -11.88
N PRO A 92 -14.77 7.89 -11.21
CA PRO A 92 -15.81 6.91 -11.49
C PRO A 92 -16.45 7.14 -12.86
N LEU A 93 -16.80 6.05 -13.56
CA LEU A 93 -17.36 6.06 -14.92
C LEU A 93 -18.55 7.03 -15.12
N ARG A 94 -19.39 7.21 -14.09
CA ARG A 94 -20.52 8.15 -14.15
C ARG A 94 -20.08 9.61 -14.23
N ALA A 95 -19.01 9.97 -13.50
CA ALA A 95 -18.44 11.31 -13.55
C ALA A 95 -17.68 11.52 -14.87
N VAL A 96 -16.92 10.50 -15.32
CA VAL A 96 -16.23 10.52 -16.62
C VAL A 96 -17.21 10.80 -17.76
N ARG A 97 -18.36 10.12 -17.80
CA ARG A 97 -19.41 10.37 -18.78
C ARG A 97 -19.84 11.83 -18.82
N ARG A 98 -20.20 12.40 -17.65
CA ARG A 98 -20.64 13.80 -17.56
C ARG A 98 -19.57 14.79 -18.02
N MET A 99 -18.30 14.46 -17.81
CA MET A 99 -17.18 15.29 -18.24
C MET A 99 -16.89 15.20 -19.74
N MET A 100 -17.43 14.21 -20.44
CA MET A 100 -17.22 13.98 -21.88
C MET A 100 -18.45 14.29 -22.74
N GLU A 101 -19.64 14.27 -22.14
CA GLU A 101 -20.92 14.45 -22.83
C GLU A 101 -21.00 15.82 -23.50
N GLY A 102 -21.26 15.84 -24.82
CA GLY A 102 -21.42 17.07 -25.61
C GLY A 102 -20.11 17.79 -25.97
N LYS A 103 -18.95 17.23 -25.65
CA LYS A 103 -17.66 17.90 -25.92
C LYS A 103 -17.24 17.84 -27.38
N SER A 104 -16.72 18.96 -27.87
CA SER A 104 -16.07 19.05 -29.17
C SER A 104 -14.71 18.32 -29.18
N VAL A 105 -14.13 18.19 -30.39
CA VAL A 105 -12.79 17.62 -30.58
C VAL A 105 -11.75 18.44 -29.81
N GLU A 106 -11.83 19.76 -29.90
CA GLU A 106 -10.90 20.70 -29.25
C GLU A 106 -11.00 20.62 -27.72
N GLU A 107 -12.21 20.54 -27.18
CA GLU A 107 -12.44 20.42 -25.73
C GLU A 107 -11.97 19.07 -25.16
N LEU A 108 -12.05 18.01 -25.96
CA LEU A 108 -11.51 16.70 -25.59
C LEU A 108 -9.98 16.69 -25.63
N GLU A 109 -9.36 17.33 -26.62
CA GLU A 109 -7.91 17.52 -26.69
C GLU A 109 -7.40 18.29 -25.47
N GLU A 110 -8.03 19.42 -25.13
CA GLU A 110 -7.68 20.22 -23.97
C GLU A 110 -7.83 19.43 -22.67
N LEU A 111 -8.95 18.70 -22.51
CA LEU A 111 -9.16 17.85 -21.33
C LEU A 111 -8.06 16.79 -21.18
N ILE A 112 -7.66 16.13 -22.28
CA ILE A 112 -6.59 15.14 -22.25
C ILE A 112 -5.28 15.81 -21.84
N GLN A 113 -4.98 16.99 -22.38
CA GLN A 113 -3.77 17.74 -22.05
C GLN A 113 -3.72 18.11 -20.57
N THR A 114 -4.77 18.71 -20.02
CA THR A 114 -4.84 19.09 -18.59
C THR A 114 -4.66 17.87 -17.67
N VAL A 115 -5.28 16.74 -18.02
CA VAL A 115 -5.19 15.49 -17.27
C VAL A 115 -3.76 14.93 -17.29
N LEU A 116 -3.06 15.02 -18.42
CA LEU A 116 -1.68 14.58 -18.56
C LEU A 116 -0.69 15.52 -17.84
N GLU A 117 -0.91 16.83 -17.91
CA GLU A 117 -0.10 17.85 -17.21
C GLU A 117 -0.21 17.71 -15.70
N SER A 118 -1.43 17.69 -15.17
CA SER A 118 -1.68 17.51 -13.72
C SER A 118 -1.03 16.22 -13.18
N ARG A 119 -1.02 15.16 -13.99
CA ARG A 119 -0.33 13.92 -13.63
C ARG A 119 1.19 14.07 -13.62
N SER A 120 1.75 14.81 -14.58
CA SER A 120 3.19 15.06 -14.63
C SER A 120 3.68 15.82 -13.39
N ASP A 121 2.87 16.75 -12.86
CA ASP A 121 3.16 17.48 -11.62
C ASP A 121 3.22 16.55 -10.41
N ILE A 122 2.24 15.64 -10.27
CA ILE A 122 2.22 14.63 -9.19
C ILE A 122 3.44 13.69 -9.30
N GLY A 123 3.78 13.27 -10.53
CA GLY A 123 4.94 12.44 -10.79
C GLY A 123 6.27 13.14 -10.47
N LEU A 124 6.38 14.43 -10.80
CA LEU A 124 7.53 15.26 -10.48
C LEU A 124 7.68 15.45 -8.97
N ALA A 125 6.60 15.79 -8.27
CA ALA A 125 6.60 15.95 -6.81
C ALA A 125 7.02 14.65 -6.10
N THR A 126 6.55 13.50 -6.58
CA THR A 126 6.95 12.17 -6.04
C THR A 126 8.44 11.92 -6.24
N LYS A 127 8.97 12.15 -7.46
CA LYS A 127 10.40 12.00 -7.77
C LYS A 127 11.27 12.96 -6.95
N MET A 128 10.82 14.20 -6.75
CA MET A 128 11.52 15.16 -5.89
C MET A 128 11.54 14.70 -4.43
N GLY A 129 10.44 14.13 -3.94
CA GLY A 129 10.38 13.52 -2.60
C GLY A 129 11.32 12.33 -2.45
N ASP A 130 11.42 11.47 -3.46
CA ASP A 130 12.37 10.34 -3.48
C ASP A 130 13.82 10.80 -3.57
N ALA A 131 14.11 11.81 -4.40
CA ALA A 131 15.43 12.42 -4.50
C ALA A 131 15.84 13.11 -3.20
N ALA A 132 14.92 13.82 -2.54
CA ALA A 132 15.15 14.42 -1.22
C ALA A 132 15.42 13.34 -0.16
N ARG A 133 14.67 12.23 -0.16
CA ARG A 133 14.95 11.08 0.72
C ARG A 133 16.31 10.46 0.45
N ALA A 134 16.71 10.34 -0.81
CA ALA A 134 18.02 9.81 -1.21
C ALA A 134 19.15 10.73 -0.72
N LEU A 135 19.04 12.04 -0.91
CA LEU A 135 19.98 13.04 -0.40
C LEU A 135 20.08 13.03 1.13
N VAL A 136 18.94 12.91 1.83
CA VAL A 136 18.92 12.78 3.29
C VAL A 136 19.60 11.47 3.73
N ARG A 137 19.43 10.37 2.99
CA ARG A 137 20.10 9.09 3.27
C ARG A 137 21.61 9.16 3.02
N GLU A 138 22.02 9.87 1.99
CA GLU A 138 23.42 10.13 1.66
C GLU A 138 24.08 11.02 2.74
N GLN A 139 23.43 12.12 3.14
CA GLN A 139 23.89 12.94 4.27
C GLN A 139 23.86 12.17 5.60
N ALA A 140 22.86 11.33 5.87
CA ALA A 140 22.82 10.51 7.08
C ALA A 140 23.94 9.44 7.11
N ALA A 141 24.43 8.99 5.96
CA ALA A 141 25.62 8.15 5.88
C ALA A 141 26.91 8.94 6.18
N VAL A 142 26.95 10.23 5.82
CA VAL A 142 28.05 11.15 6.19
C VAL A 142 28.02 11.51 7.68
N TYR A 143 26.83 11.60 8.27
CA TYR A 143 26.61 11.82 9.71
C TYR A 143 26.26 10.53 10.46
N ALA A 144 26.76 9.38 10.02
CA ALA A 144 26.56 8.13 10.75
C ALA A 144 27.05 8.34 12.19
N ALA A 145 26.11 8.47 13.12
CA ALA A 145 26.42 8.47 14.55
C ALA A 145 27.28 7.23 14.81
N PRO A 146 28.32 7.32 15.66
CA PRO A 146 29.18 6.19 15.94
C PRO A 146 28.31 5.00 16.28
N ARG A 147 28.46 3.94 15.47
CA ARG A 147 27.83 2.64 15.67
C ARG A 147 27.95 2.34 17.16
N ALA A 148 26.82 2.21 17.87
CA ALA A 148 26.82 2.09 19.32
C ALA A 148 27.87 1.06 19.75
N GLU A 149 28.99 1.54 20.26
CA GLU A 149 30.13 0.73 20.63
C GLU A 149 29.65 -0.21 21.75
N GLU A 150 29.86 -1.52 21.55
CA GLU A 150 29.60 -2.54 22.57
C GLU A 150 30.47 -2.31 23.83
N ASP A 151 31.53 -1.50 23.71
CA ASP A 151 32.52 -1.16 24.74
C ASP A 151 32.30 0.21 25.41
N SER A 152 31.05 0.67 25.56
CA SER A 152 30.81 1.86 26.39
C SER A 152 31.18 1.55 27.85
N PRO A 153 32.11 2.30 28.50
CA PRO A 153 32.50 2.07 29.90
C PRO A 153 31.37 2.33 30.91
N TYR A 154 30.24 2.88 30.44
CA TYR A 154 29.09 3.21 31.26
C TYR A 154 28.07 2.08 31.21
N PRO A 155 27.65 1.53 32.37
CA PRO A 155 26.58 0.54 32.40
C PRO A 155 25.30 1.18 31.84
N ARG A 156 24.74 0.57 30.78
CA ARG A 156 23.45 1.01 30.23
C ARG A 156 22.37 0.81 31.32
N PRO A 157 21.52 1.81 31.61
CA PRO A 157 20.41 1.61 32.52
C PRO A 157 19.46 0.58 31.91
N HIS A 158 19.36 -0.60 32.52
CA HIS A 158 18.40 -1.63 32.14
C HIS A 158 17.09 -1.34 32.89
N GLU A 159 16.04 -1.00 32.14
CA GLU A 159 14.73 -0.66 32.70
C GLU A 159 13.96 -1.95 33.03
N MET A 160 14.09 -2.43 34.27
CA MET A 160 13.34 -3.58 34.77
C MET A 160 11.87 -3.18 34.99
N HIS A 161 10.94 -3.93 34.40
CA HIS A 161 9.52 -3.76 34.68
C HIS A 161 9.11 -4.62 35.86
N GLU A 162 8.47 -4.02 36.85
CA GLU A 162 7.97 -4.73 38.04
C GLU A 162 6.47 -4.98 37.91
N PHE A 163 6.07 -6.25 38.04
CA PHE A 163 4.68 -6.69 38.02
C PHE A 163 4.31 -7.25 39.40
N HIS A 164 3.39 -6.59 40.09
CA HIS A 164 2.82 -7.07 41.34
C HIS A 164 1.76 -8.13 41.03
N LEU A 165 2.04 -9.39 41.37
CA LEU A 165 1.09 -10.50 41.19
C LEU A 165 0.11 -10.59 42.35
N THR A 166 0.62 -10.38 43.57
CA THR A 166 -0.14 -10.34 44.83
C THR A 166 0.52 -9.34 45.79
N PRO A 167 -0.08 -9.03 46.95
CA PRO A 167 0.54 -8.13 47.95
C PRO A 167 1.91 -8.59 48.47
N TRP A 168 2.27 -9.85 48.28
CA TRP A 168 3.51 -10.46 48.78
C TRP A 168 4.41 -11.01 47.66
N ALA A 169 3.99 -10.94 46.38
CA ALA A 169 4.76 -11.46 45.25
C ALA A 169 4.91 -10.41 44.14
N VAL A 170 6.17 -10.11 43.80
CA VAL A 170 6.55 -9.19 42.71
C VAL A 170 7.44 -9.93 41.72
N LEU A 171 7.12 -9.80 40.43
CA LEU A 171 7.90 -10.34 39.32
C LEU A 171 8.63 -9.20 38.61
N LYS A 172 9.96 -9.26 38.53
CA LYS A 172 10.77 -8.30 37.78
C LYS A 172 11.16 -8.90 36.43
N VAL A 173 10.84 -8.19 35.35
CA VAL A 173 11.06 -8.67 33.98
C VAL A 173 11.89 -7.65 33.21
N ASP A 174 12.92 -8.12 32.51
CA ASP A 174 13.61 -7.32 31.50
C ASP A 174 12.74 -7.27 30.22
N PRO A 175 12.23 -6.08 29.83
CA PRO A 175 11.32 -5.94 28.71
C PRO A 175 11.99 -6.24 27.36
N ASN A 176 13.29 -6.02 27.22
CA ASN A 176 14.01 -6.26 25.98
C ASN A 176 14.27 -7.75 25.78
N ALA A 177 14.65 -8.45 26.85
CA ALA A 177 14.79 -9.90 26.82
C ALA A 177 13.44 -10.58 26.55
N ALA A 178 12.37 -10.13 27.22
CA ALA A 178 11.04 -10.71 27.05
C ALA A 178 10.45 -10.53 25.63
N ARG A 179 10.71 -9.39 24.96
CA ARG A 179 10.26 -9.15 23.57
C ARG A 179 10.90 -10.09 22.55
N ASN A 180 12.11 -10.56 22.84
CA ASN A 180 12.88 -11.43 21.95
C ASN A 180 12.72 -12.92 22.28
N ALA A 181 12.05 -13.26 23.39
CA ALA A 181 11.85 -14.63 23.84
C ALA A 181 10.78 -15.34 23.01
N GLY A 182 11.03 -16.61 22.68
CA GLY A 182 10.06 -17.47 21.99
C GLY A 182 8.97 -17.99 22.94
N VAL A 183 7.81 -18.38 22.40
CA VAL A 183 6.65 -18.88 23.18
C VAL A 183 7.03 -20.05 24.10
N THR A 184 7.89 -20.96 23.64
CA THR A 184 8.36 -22.12 24.43
C THR A 184 9.19 -21.69 25.64
N GLU A 185 10.01 -20.65 25.50
CA GLU A 185 10.85 -20.12 26.57
C GLU A 185 10.01 -19.42 27.63
N ILE A 186 9.02 -18.63 27.19
CA ILE A 186 8.05 -17.97 28.07
C ILE A 186 7.28 -19.01 28.90
N ASN A 187 6.79 -20.10 28.27
CA ASN A 187 6.08 -21.16 28.98
C ASN A 187 6.98 -21.87 30.01
N ARG A 188 8.24 -22.16 29.66
CA ARG A 188 9.19 -22.78 30.58
C ARG A 188 9.48 -21.91 31.80
N VAL A 189 9.63 -20.61 31.61
CA VAL A 189 9.82 -19.66 32.73
C VAL A 189 8.58 -19.62 33.62
N SER A 190 7.38 -19.63 33.03
CA SER A 190 6.12 -19.68 33.79
C SER A 190 6.04 -20.92 34.68
N ASP A 191 6.39 -22.10 34.15
CA ASP A 191 6.39 -23.35 34.92
C ASP A 191 7.42 -23.31 36.05
N LEU A 192 8.61 -22.75 35.82
CA LEU A 192 9.62 -22.60 36.86
C LEU A 192 9.17 -21.69 38.00
N VAL A 193 8.51 -20.57 37.69
CA VAL A 193 7.94 -19.67 38.72
C VAL A 193 6.82 -20.36 39.48
N ARG A 194 5.95 -21.11 38.81
CA ARG A 194 4.89 -21.90 39.45
C ARG A 194 5.48 -22.91 40.42
N LEU A 195 6.49 -23.67 40.00
CA LEU A 195 7.13 -24.70 40.82
C LEU A 195 7.88 -24.11 42.01
N SER A 196 8.55 -22.95 41.84
CA SER A 196 9.25 -22.29 42.95
C SER A 196 8.29 -21.77 44.02
N LEU A 197 7.15 -21.19 43.62
CA LEU A 197 6.11 -20.76 44.54
C LEU A 197 5.48 -21.93 45.31
N LEU A 198 5.19 -23.04 44.61
CA LEU A 198 4.68 -24.26 45.26
C LEU A 198 5.70 -24.83 46.26
N LYS A 199 6.99 -24.86 45.90
CA LYS A 199 8.05 -25.32 46.80
C LYS A 199 8.13 -24.46 48.07
N ALA A 200 8.15 -23.12 47.92
CA ALA A 200 8.20 -22.21 49.05
C ALA A 200 6.99 -22.37 49.99
N TYR A 201 5.80 -22.62 49.42
CA TYR A 201 4.60 -22.89 50.20
C TYR A 201 4.69 -24.20 51.00
N VAL A 202 5.14 -25.29 50.38
CA VAL A 202 5.31 -26.59 51.07
C VAL A 202 6.34 -26.49 52.20
N GLU A 203 7.47 -25.79 51.97
CA GLU A 203 8.48 -25.55 53.01
C GLU A 203 7.91 -24.75 54.20
N SER A 204 6.95 -23.85 53.97
CA SER A 204 6.24 -23.13 55.04
C SER A 204 5.27 -24.00 55.86
N GLU A 205 4.68 -25.04 55.25
CA GLU A 205 3.81 -25.99 55.97
C GLU A 205 4.62 -27.02 56.79
N GLU A 206 5.80 -27.41 56.30
CA GLU A 206 6.69 -28.33 57.01
C GLU A 206 7.32 -27.67 58.26
N THR A 207 7.70 -26.40 58.15
CA THR A 207 8.20 -25.61 59.29
C THR A 207 7.12 -25.45 60.38
N THR A 208 5.87 -25.18 60.01
CA THR A 208 4.76 -25.07 60.98
C THR A 208 4.35 -26.41 61.63
N LYS A 209 4.47 -27.54 60.93
CA LYS A 209 4.28 -28.89 61.53
C LYS A 209 5.41 -29.27 62.49
N SER A 210 6.65 -28.89 62.19
CA SER A 210 7.80 -29.22 63.04
C SER A 210 7.80 -28.49 64.39
N GLU A 211 7.24 -27.29 64.48
CA GLU A 211 7.06 -26.56 65.75
C GLU A 211 5.93 -27.11 66.63
N THR A 212 4.92 -27.76 66.06
CA THR A 212 3.76 -28.28 66.81
C THR A 212 3.96 -29.69 67.42
N THR A 213 5.06 -30.38 67.10
CA THR A 213 5.40 -31.72 67.63
C THR A 213 6.55 -31.73 68.64
N THR A 214 6.57 -30.80 69.60
CA THR A 214 7.44 -30.92 70.78
C THR A 214 6.62 -31.37 72.00
N PRO A 215 6.82 -32.58 72.58
CA PRO A 215 6.00 -33.07 73.69
C PRO A 215 6.41 -32.43 75.02
N GLN A 216 5.42 -31.84 75.70
CA GLN A 216 5.44 -31.39 77.09
C GLN A 216 5.85 -32.54 78.03
N LYS A 217 7.11 -32.59 78.48
CA LYS A 217 7.54 -33.45 79.60
C LYS A 217 6.93 -32.91 80.90
N ARG A 218 5.88 -33.58 81.38
CA ARG A 218 5.38 -33.44 82.76
C ARG A 218 6.38 -34.06 83.73
N SER A 219 6.79 -33.26 84.69
CA SER A 219 7.54 -33.61 85.88
C SER A 219 6.68 -34.40 86.86
N ARG A 220 7.22 -35.52 87.37
CA ARG A 220 6.95 -36.11 88.68
C ARG A 220 8.23 -36.77 89.17
#